data_AF-H9F4S7-F1
#
_entry.id   AF-H9F4S7-F1
#
_cell.length_a   1.000
_cell.length_b   1.000
_cell.length_c   1.000
_cell.angle_alpha   90.00
_cell.angle_beta   90.00
_cell.angle_gamma   90.00
#
_symmetry.space_group_name_H-M   'P 1'
#
loop_
_entity.id
_entity.type
_entity.pdbx_description
1 polymer ?
#
loop_
_entity_poly.entity_id
_entity_poly.type
_entity_poly.pdbx_seq_one_letter_code
_entity_poly.pdbx_strand_id
1 'polypeptide(L)'
;RLQRQVLSLYRDLLRAGRGKPGAEARVRAEFRQHAGLPRSDVLRIEYLYRRGRRQLQLLRSGHATAMGAFVRPRAPTEEPGGVGSQPDDGDGPRNPHDSTGAPETRPDGR
;
A
#
# COMPACT_ATOMS: atom_id res chain seq x y z
N ARG A 1 -18.77 24.28 -5.94
CA ARG A 1 -18.41 23.60 -7.22
C ARG A 1 -17.80 22.22 -6.99
N LEU A 2 -16.83 22.10 -6.07
CA LEU A 2 -16.13 20.85 -5.73
C LEU A 2 -17.04 19.70 -5.26
N GLN A 3 -18.04 19.95 -4.42
CA GLN A 3 -18.98 18.92 -3.96
C GLN A 3 -19.67 18.17 -5.10
N ARG A 4 -20.13 18.90 -6.13
CA ARG A 4 -20.74 18.29 -7.32
C ARG A 4 -19.73 17.42 -8.08
N GLN A 5 -18.48 17.87 -8.18
CA GLN A 5 -17.41 17.10 -8.81
C GLN A 5 -17.10 15.81 -8.05
N VAL A 6 -17.10 15.85 -6.72
CA VAL A 6 -16.93 14.66 -5.86
C VAL A 6 -18.08 13.67 -6.07
N LEU A 7 -19.33 14.13 -6.15
CA LEU A 7 -20.48 13.26 -6.43
C LEU A 7 -20.43 12.64 -7.83
N SER A 8 -20.02 13.41 -8.85
CA SER A 8 -19.81 12.88 -10.19
C SER A 8 -18.71 11.80 -10.19
N LEU A 9 -17.59 12.06 -9.51
CA LEU A 9 -16.49 11.11 -9.37
C LEU A 9 -16.94 9.80 -8.71
N TYR A 10 -17.76 9.89 -7.65
CA TYR A 10 -18.34 8.71 -7.00
C TYR A 10 -19.13 7.83 -7.98
N ARG A 11 -20.03 8.46 -8.75
CA ARG A 11 -20.86 7.75 -9.74
C ARG A 11 -20.02 7.13 -10.86
N ASP A 12 -19.00 7.85 -11.32
CA ASP A 12 -18.09 7.37 -12.36
C ASP A 12 -17.26 6.17 -11.91
N LEU A 13 -16.76 6.20 -10.67
CA LEU A 13 -16.02 5.09 -10.07
C LEU A 13 -16.88 3.85 -9.88
N LEU A 14 -18.13 4.02 -9.40
CA LEU A 14 -19.07 2.90 -9.33
C LEU A 14 -19.34 2.30 -10.71
N ARG A 15 -19.56 3.15 -11.72
CA ARG A 15 -19.81 2.68 -13.09
C ARG A 15 -18.60 1.95 -13.67
N ALA A 16 -17.40 2.49 -13.50
CA ALA A 16 -16.16 1.88 -13.99
C ALA A 16 -15.76 0.61 -13.21
N GLY A 17 -16.21 0.48 -11.96
CA GLY A 17 -15.99 -0.70 -11.11
C GLY A 17 -16.98 -1.84 -11.33
N ARG A 18 -18.05 -1.65 -12.13
CA ARG A 18 -19.02 -2.73 -12.42
C ARG A 18 -18.33 -3.91 -13.07
N GLY A 19 -18.68 -5.11 -12.62
CA GLY A 19 -18.08 -6.37 -13.10
C GLY A 19 -16.71 -6.69 -12.50
N LYS A 20 -16.12 -5.79 -11.69
CA LYS A 20 -14.90 -6.07 -10.93
C LYS A 20 -15.26 -6.47 -9.49
N PRO A 21 -14.84 -7.65 -9.00
CA PRO A 21 -15.19 -8.10 -7.66
C PRO A 21 -14.66 -7.13 -6.59
N GLY A 22 -15.51 -6.76 -5.64
CA GLY A 22 -15.15 -5.89 -4.51
C GLY A 22 -14.94 -4.40 -4.84
N ALA A 23 -14.92 -3.99 -6.12
CA ALA A 23 -14.64 -2.60 -6.51
C ALA A 23 -15.70 -1.63 -5.99
N GLU A 24 -16.99 -1.94 -6.16
CA GLU A 24 -18.07 -1.09 -5.66
C GLU A 24 -18.08 -0.97 -4.13
N ALA A 25 -17.87 -2.09 -3.43
CA ALA A 25 -17.80 -2.11 -1.97
C ALA A 25 -16.65 -1.23 -1.47
N ARG A 26 -15.48 -1.32 -2.12
CA ARG A 26 -14.32 -0.49 -1.81
C ARG A 26 -14.61 1.00 -2.02
N VAL A 27 -15.18 1.37 -3.17
CA VAL A 27 -15.55 2.77 -3.47
C VAL A 27 -16.53 3.30 -2.42
N ARG A 28 -17.55 2.53 -2.03
CA ARG A 28 -18.51 2.93 -1.00
C ARG A 28 -17.85 3.13 0.36
N ALA A 29 -16.99 2.21 0.79
CA ALA A 29 -16.30 2.30 2.06
C ALA A 29 -15.42 3.55 2.14
N GLU A 30 -14.67 3.84 1.06
CA GLU A 30 -13.77 4.97 0.99
C GLU A 30 -14.49 6.32 1.07
N PHE A 31 -15.57 6.49 0.31
CA PHE A 31 -16.36 7.72 0.33
C PHE A 31 -17.06 7.91 1.67
N ARG A 32 -17.51 6.83 2.33
CA ARG A 32 -18.07 6.91 3.69
C ARG A 32 -17.02 7.33 4.72
N GLN A 33 -15.81 6.76 4.66
CA GLN A 33 -14.72 7.12 5.56
C GLN A 33 -14.41 8.62 5.51
N HIS A 34 -14.52 9.24 4.34
CA HIS A 34 -14.24 10.66 4.14
C HIS A 34 -15.49 11.57 4.14
N ALA A 35 -16.69 11.03 4.35
CA ALA A 35 -17.93 11.82 4.36
C ALA A 35 -18.01 12.79 5.54
N GLY A 36 -17.30 12.51 6.65
CA GLY A 36 -17.23 13.36 7.82
C GLY A 36 -16.26 14.54 7.71
N LEU A 37 -15.54 14.69 6.59
CA LEU A 37 -14.61 15.81 6.41
C LEU A 37 -15.37 17.15 6.43
N PRO A 38 -14.89 18.16 7.19
CA PRO A 38 -15.53 19.46 7.22
C PRO A 38 -15.41 20.11 5.84
N ARG A 39 -16.48 20.82 5.43
CA ARG A 39 -16.54 21.47 4.10
C ARG A 39 -15.46 22.54 3.90
N SER A 40 -14.89 23.05 5.00
CA SER A 40 -13.79 24.02 5.03
C SER A 40 -12.43 23.40 4.72
N ASP A 41 -12.26 22.07 4.85
CA ASP A 41 -11.00 21.38 4.53
C ASP A 41 -10.88 21.14 3.02
N VAL A 42 -10.85 22.25 2.28
CA VAL A 42 -10.86 22.25 0.82
C VAL A 42 -9.63 21.53 0.27
N LEU A 43 -8.45 21.75 0.85
CA LEU A 43 -7.21 21.14 0.39
C LEU A 43 -7.23 19.61 0.49
N ARG A 44 -7.75 19.06 1.61
CA ARG A 44 -7.86 17.61 1.76
C ARG A 44 -8.88 17.02 0.80
N ILE A 45 -10.04 17.67 0.66
CA ILE A 45 -11.08 17.23 -0.28
C ILE A 45 -10.54 17.25 -1.72
N GLU A 46 -9.82 18.30 -2.11
CA GLU A 46 -9.21 18.39 -3.44
C GLU A 46 -8.14 17.32 -3.66
N TYR A 47 -7.28 17.06 -2.66
CA TYR A 47 -6.28 16.00 -2.74
C TYR A 47 -6.94 14.64 -3.00
N LEU A 48 -7.97 14.30 -2.22
CA LEU A 48 -8.72 13.04 -2.37
C LEU A 48 -9.43 12.98 -3.73
N TYR A 49 -10.02 14.08 -4.18
CA TYR A 49 -10.64 14.19 -5.49
C TYR A 49 -9.64 13.94 -6.63
N ARG A 50 -8.48 14.61 -6.61
CA ARG A 50 -7.40 14.41 -7.60
C ARG A 50 -6.92 12.96 -7.61
N ARG A 51 -6.75 12.35 -6.43
CA ARG A 51 -6.36 10.94 -6.29
C ARG A 51 -7.41 9.99 -6.88
N GLY A 52 -8.68 10.17 -6.54
CA GLY A 52 -9.77 9.35 -7.08
C GLY A 52 -9.92 9.46 -8.60
N ARG A 53 -9.67 10.65 -9.18
CA ARG A 53 -9.62 10.81 -10.65
C ARG A 53 -8.53 9.97 -11.31
N ARG A 54 -7.34 9.88 -10.70
CA ARG A 54 -6.26 9.01 -11.21
C ARG A 54 -6.67 7.54 -11.16
N GLN A 55 -7.32 7.11 -10.08
CA GLN A 55 -7.84 5.74 -9.97
C GLN A 55 -8.95 5.45 -10.98
N LEU A 56 -9.83 6.41 -11.27
CA LEU A 56 -10.82 6.28 -12.33
C LEU A 56 -10.17 6.10 -13.71
N GLN A 57 -9.09 6.84 -14.00
CA GLN A 57 -8.34 6.68 -15.25
C GLN A 57 -7.72 5.27 -15.34
N LEU A 58 -7.14 4.76 -14.25
CA LEU A 58 -6.59 3.40 -14.17
C LEU A 58 -7.67 2.31 -14.33
N LEU A 59 -8.85 2.50 -13.74
CA LEU A 59 -9.97 1.59 -13.90
C LEU A 59 -10.45 1.51 -15.36
N ARG A 60 -10.44 2.64 -16.05
CA ARG A 60 -10.88 2.76 -17.45
C ARG A 60 -9.85 2.22 -18.44
N SER A 61 -8.56 2.22 -18.11
CA SER A 61 -7.51 1.74 -19.01
C SER A 61 -7.42 0.22 -19.14
N GLY A 62 -8.30 -0.55 -18.48
CA GLY A 62 -8.41 -2.01 -18.65
C GLY A 62 -7.32 -2.83 -17.96
N HIS A 63 -6.18 -2.24 -17.60
CA HIS A 63 -5.05 -2.92 -16.95
C HIS A 63 -5.23 -3.15 -15.43
N ALA A 64 -6.28 -2.62 -14.82
CA ALA A 64 -6.51 -2.73 -13.38
C ALA A 64 -7.32 -3.99 -13.02
N THR A 65 -6.66 -5.04 -12.55
CA THR A 65 -7.31 -6.28 -12.07
C THR A 65 -8.00 -6.08 -10.70
N ALA A 66 -7.58 -5.08 -9.91
CA ALA A 66 -8.17 -4.75 -8.61
C ALA A 66 -8.10 -3.25 -8.28
N MET A 67 -9.02 -2.79 -7.42
CA MET A 67 -9.02 -1.42 -6.87
C MET A 67 -8.15 -1.34 -5.61
N GLY A 68 -7.04 -0.60 -5.67
CA GLY A 68 -6.24 -0.26 -4.49
C GLY A 68 -6.94 0.74 -3.56
N ALA A 69 -6.50 0.80 -2.30
CA ALA A 69 -6.99 1.76 -1.31
C ALA A 69 -6.72 3.23 -1.72
N PHE A 70 -7.70 4.13 -1.57
CA PHE A 70 -7.52 5.58 -1.78
C PHE A 70 -6.84 6.25 -0.58
N VAL A 71 -6.78 5.62 0.58
CA VAL A 71 -5.88 5.97 1.70
C VAL A 71 -5.54 4.67 2.42
N ARG A 72 -4.27 4.45 2.80
CA ARG A 72 -3.98 3.39 3.78
C ARG A 72 -4.78 3.75 5.03
N PRO A 73 -5.67 2.88 5.54
CA PRO A 73 -6.25 3.14 6.84
C PRO A 73 -5.06 3.32 7.78
N ARG A 74 -4.95 4.51 8.40
CA ARG A 74 -4.05 4.68 9.53
C ARG A 74 -4.56 3.66 10.54
N ALA A 75 -3.75 2.63 10.80
CA ALA A 75 -4.06 1.68 11.85
C ALA A 75 -4.42 2.48 13.11
N PRO A 76 -5.45 2.08 13.88
CA PRO A 76 -5.63 2.66 15.20
C PRO A 76 -4.28 2.53 15.90
N THR A 77 -3.75 3.68 16.30
CA THR A 77 -2.48 3.76 17.01
C THR A 77 -2.74 3.08 18.34
N GLU A 78 -2.38 1.80 18.44
CA GLU A 78 -2.21 1.14 19.73
C GLU A 78 -1.05 1.86 20.42
N GLU A 79 -1.36 2.43 21.58
CA GLU A 79 -0.40 3.05 22.49
C GLU A 79 0.72 2.06 22.84
N PRO A 80 1.95 2.55 23.11
CA PRO A 80 3.16 1.75 23.08
C PRO A 80 3.29 0.91 24.35
N GLY A 81 3.25 -0.42 24.19
CA GLY A 81 3.55 -1.34 25.28
C GLY A 81 3.80 -2.75 24.78
N GLY A 82 5.06 -3.06 24.47
CA GLY A 82 5.53 -4.44 24.37
C GLY A 82 6.17 -4.83 23.03
N VAL A 83 7.50 -4.71 22.99
CA VAL A 83 8.51 -5.57 22.34
C VAL A 83 8.02 -6.66 21.37
N GLY A 84 8.62 -6.63 20.15
CA GLY A 84 8.81 -7.79 19.25
C GLY A 84 7.77 -7.87 18.11
N SER A 85 8.08 -7.85 16.83
CA SER A 85 9.32 -8.19 16.13
C SER A 85 9.35 -7.48 14.77
N GLN A 86 10.48 -6.88 14.43
CA GLN A 86 10.81 -6.51 13.05
C GLN A 86 11.12 -7.79 12.27
N PRO A 87 10.61 -8.00 11.04
CA PRO A 87 11.30 -8.85 10.09
C PRO A 87 12.51 -8.06 9.57
N ASP A 88 13.68 -8.58 9.91
CA ASP A 88 15.00 -8.16 9.47
C ASP A 88 15.17 -8.58 7.99
N ASP A 89 14.91 -7.64 7.08
CA ASP A 89 15.31 -7.76 5.67
C ASP A 89 16.71 -7.15 5.52
N GLY A 90 17.77 -7.96 5.61
CA GLY A 90 19.12 -7.44 5.44
C GLY A 90 20.27 -8.44 5.49
N ASP A 91 20.75 -8.80 4.30
CA ASP A 91 22.18 -8.90 3.96
C ASP A 91 23.00 -10.14 4.43
N GLY A 92 23.15 -11.09 3.50
CA GLY A 92 24.40 -11.81 3.14
C GLY A 92 25.22 -12.54 4.22
N PRO A 93 25.48 -13.87 4.09
CA PRO A 93 26.43 -14.53 4.99
C PRO A 93 27.87 -14.05 4.69
N ARG A 94 28.43 -13.31 5.65
CA ARG A 94 29.84 -12.91 5.73
C ARG A 94 30.70 -14.10 6.11
N ASN A 95 31.74 -14.35 5.31
CA ASN A 95 32.88 -15.21 5.60
C ASN A 95 33.56 -14.80 6.93
N PRO A 96 34.00 -15.75 7.76
CA PRO A 96 35.01 -15.49 8.78
C PRO A 96 36.31 -16.26 8.47
N HIS A 97 37.37 -15.51 8.11
CA HIS A 97 38.74 -15.84 8.52
C HIS A 97 38.84 -15.45 10.01
N ASP A 98 39.54 -16.13 10.93
CA ASP A 98 40.94 -16.56 10.86
C ASP A 98 41.31 -17.45 12.07
N SER A 99 42.39 -18.24 11.92
CA SER A 99 43.26 -18.85 12.95
C SER A 99 42.68 -20.01 13.80
N THR A 100 43.27 -21.21 13.92
CA THR A 100 44.66 -21.52 14.34
C THR A 100 44.89 -23.04 14.24
N GLY A 101 46.10 -23.51 13.86
CA GLY A 101 46.62 -24.86 14.23
C GLY A 101 47.22 -25.73 13.11
N ALA A 102 48.56 -25.82 13.06
CA ALA A 102 49.37 -26.83 12.34
C ALA A 102 49.28 -28.23 13.04
N PRO A 103 49.89 -29.36 12.56
CA PRO A 103 50.93 -29.52 11.51
C PRO A 103 50.77 -30.72 10.53
N GLU A 104 51.72 -30.80 9.58
CA GLU A 104 52.23 -31.91 8.76
C GLU A 104 51.50 -33.26 8.69
N THR A 105 51.29 -33.78 7.47
CA THR A 105 51.84 -35.08 7.02
C THR A 105 51.78 -35.22 5.48
N ARG A 106 52.92 -35.55 4.86
CA ARG A 106 53.06 -36.18 3.51
C ARG A 106 52.45 -37.60 3.56
N PRO A 107 51.90 -38.17 2.45
CA PRO A 107 52.71 -38.89 1.43
C PRO A 107 52.14 -38.70 -0.02
N ASP A 108 52.93 -38.68 -1.11
CA ASP A 108 53.67 -39.75 -1.83
C ASP A 108 52.81 -40.61 -2.81
N GLY A 109 53.34 -40.82 -4.02
CA GLY A 109 52.86 -41.71 -5.10
C GLY A 109 51.69 -41.20 -5.94
N ARG A 110 51.72 -41.14 -7.28
CA ARG A 110 52.43 -41.95 -8.28
C ARG A 110 52.42 -41.23 -9.64
#